data_AF-A0A4R5YBX8-F1
#
_entry.id   AF-A0A4R5YBX8-F1
#
_cell.length_a   1.000
_cell.length_b   1.000
_cell.length_c   1.000
_cell.angle_alpha   90.00
_cell.angle_beta   90.00
_cell.angle_gamma   90.00
#
_symmetry.space_group_name_H-M   'P 1'
#
loop_
_entity.id
_entity.type
_entity.pdbx_description
1 polymer ?
#
loop_
_entity_poly.entity_id
_entity_poly.type
_entity_poly.pdbx_seq_one_letter_code
_entity_poly.pdbx_strand_id
1 'polypeptide(L)'
;MSDVVARPTGRTYLAPEDAFPADLTELSLAELHVLHSRVGRQLDSEYLGSASGAHPVTLERHQELSVELDAREIAHPRNTG
;
A
#
# COMPACT_ATOMS: atom_id res chain seq x y z
N MET A 1 21.52 -6.80 10.20
CA MET A 1 20.16 -6.85 9.64
C MET A 1 19.62 -5.44 9.72
N SER A 2 19.69 -4.71 8.60
CA SER A 2 19.39 -3.28 8.58
C SER A 2 17.89 -3.07 8.37
N ASP A 3 17.24 -2.50 9.39
CA ASP A 3 15.90 -1.92 9.31
C ASP A 3 15.87 -0.81 8.25
N VAL A 4 15.42 -1.15 7.04
CA VAL A 4 14.96 -0.16 6.07
C VAL A 4 13.47 0.00 6.29
N VAL A 5 13.10 0.60 7.43
CA VAL A 5 11.78 1.23 7.54
C VAL A 5 11.85 2.41 6.57
N ALA A 6 11.21 2.28 5.41
CA ALA A 6 11.19 3.31 4.38
C ALA A 6 10.73 4.64 5.03
N ARG A 7 11.68 5.55 5.25
CA ARG A 7 11.40 6.88 5.80
C ARG A 7 10.33 7.52 4.91
N PRO A 8 9.23 8.04 5.47
CA PRO A 8 8.20 8.68 4.65
C PRO A 8 8.84 9.88 3.96
N THR A 9 9.18 9.71 2.69
CA THR A 9 9.34 10.79 1.74
C THR A 9 8.08 11.64 1.91
N GLY A 10 8.16 12.94 2.19
CA GLY A 10 6.99 13.80 2.52
C GLY A 10 5.91 13.92 1.42
N ARG A 11 5.87 12.99 0.47
CA ARG A 11 4.91 12.79 -0.60
C ARG A 11 3.70 12.03 -0.06
N THR A 12 2.54 12.39 -0.57
CA THR A 12 1.26 11.75 -0.24
C THR A 12 0.94 10.53 -1.10
N TYR A 13 1.83 10.16 -2.03
CA TYR A 13 1.76 8.97 -2.88
C TYR A 13 3.02 8.11 -2.71
N LEU A 14 3.04 6.95 -3.37
CA LEU A 14 4.20 6.06 -3.42
C LEU A 14 4.44 5.64 -4.88
N ALA A 15 5.50 6.17 -5.50
CA ALA A 15 5.84 5.89 -6.89
C ALA A 15 6.35 4.43 -7.06
N PRO A 16 6.30 3.85 -8.27
CA PRO A 16 6.82 2.52 -8.54
C PRO A 16 8.27 2.31 -8.09
N GLU A 17 9.12 3.33 -8.23
CA GLU A 17 10.53 3.33 -7.85
C GLU A 17 10.78 3.54 -6.35
N ASP A 18 9.77 3.97 -5.59
CA ASP A 18 9.92 4.15 -4.14
C ASP A 18 10.02 2.78 -3.45
N ALA A 19 10.73 2.75 -2.32
CA ALA A 19 10.90 1.56 -1.51
C ALA A 19 9.55 1.05 -0.99
N PHE A 20 9.35 -0.26 -1.07
CA PHE A 20 8.16 -0.95 -0.61
C PHE A 20 8.57 -2.06 0.38
N PRO A 21 7.86 -2.23 1.52
CA PRO A 21 8.17 -3.27 2.50
C PRO A 21 8.10 -4.66 1.86
N ALA A 22 9.08 -5.51 2.17
CA ALA A 22 9.08 -6.89 1.67
C ALA A 22 8.11 -7.80 2.46
N ASP A 23 7.76 -7.41 3.68
CA ASP A 23 6.81 -8.12 4.53
C ASP A 23 5.78 -7.13 5.09
N LEU A 24 4.51 -7.31 4.72
CA LEU A 24 3.41 -6.48 5.17
C LEU A 24 2.90 -6.90 6.56
N THR A 25 3.19 -8.14 6.99
CA THR A 25 2.71 -8.69 8.26
C THR A 25 3.36 -8.04 9.48
N GLU A 26 4.56 -7.48 9.30
CA GLU A 26 5.29 -6.73 10.34
C GLU A 26 4.72 -5.32 10.58
N LEU A 27 3.91 -4.80 9.66
CA LEU A 27 3.32 -3.47 9.78
C LEU A 27 2.13 -3.47 10.73
N SER A 28 2.00 -2.42 11.54
CA SER A 28 0.75 -2.15 12.26
C SER A 28 -0.39 -1.88 11.27
N LEU A 29 -1.64 -2.09 11.70
CA LEU A 29 -2.81 -1.82 10.86
C LEU A 29 -2.86 -0.35 10.40
N ALA A 30 -2.41 0.59 11.23
CA ALA A 30 -2.36 2.01 10.87
C ALA A 30 -1.32 2.27 9.77
N GLU A 31 -0.13 1.69 9.86
CA GLU A 31 0.91 1.81 8.82
C GLU A 31 0.46 1.17 7.50
N LEU A 32 -0.23 0.03 7.56
CA LEU A 32 -0.77 -0.64 6.39
C LEU A 32 -1.83 0.22 5.69
N HIS A 33 -2.74 0.85 6.43
CA HIS A 33 -3.72 1.79 5.86
C HIS A 33 -3.05 3.04 5.26
N VAL A 34 -2.01 3.58 5.90
CA VAL A 34 -1.25 4.72 5.34
C VAL A 34 -0.59 4.32 4.03
N LEU A 35 0.04 3.14 3.99
CA LEU A 35 0.69 2.61 2.80
C LEU A 35 -0.32 2.38 1.66
N HIS A 36 -1.47 1.75 1.97
CA HIS A 36 -2.58 1.58 1.03
C HIS A 36 -3.09 2.90 0.47
N SER A 37 -3.28 3.93 1.32
CA SER A 37 -3.70 5.25 0.87
C SER A 37 -2.69 5.89 -0.09
N ARG A 38 -1.38 5.75 0.18
CA ARG A 38 -0.32 6.30 -0.68
C ARG A 38 -0.27 5.60 -2.04
N VAL A 39 -0.42 4.27 -2.07
CA VAL A 39 -0.47 3.50 -3.32
C VAL A 39 -1.75 3.81 -4.10
N GLY A 40 -2.90 3.92 -3.45
CA GLY A 40 -4.15 4.34 -4.09
C GLY A 40 -4.04 5.71 -4.76
N ARG A 41 -3.43 6.69 -4.08
CA ARG A 41 -3.17 8.01 -4.67
C ARG A 41 -2.22 7.97 -5.87
N GLN A 42 -1.26 7.04 -5.89
CA GLN A 42 -0.42 6.81 -7.05
C GLN A 42 -1.25 6.27 -8.22
N LEU A 43 -2.10 5.26 -7.98
CA LEU A 43 -3.00 4.72 -9.01
C LEU A 43 -3.91 5.80 -9.61
N ASP A 44 -4.54 6.62 -8.76
CA ASP A 44 -5.38 7.73 -9.19
C ASP A 44 -4.59 8.67 -10.12
N SER A 45 -3.36 9.03 -9.74
CA SER A 45 -2.50 9.88 -10.55
C SER A 45 -2.12 9.24 -11.88
N GLU A 46 -1.83 7.95 -11.91
CA GLU A 46 -1.43 7.24 -13.13
C GLU A 46 -2.61 7.06 -14.09
N TYR A 47 -3.80 6.70 -13.59
CA TYR A 47 -5.00 6.58 -14.41
C TYR A 47 -5.50 7.93 -14.97
N LEU A 48 -5.36 9.02 -14.21
CA LEU A 48 -5.72 10.36 -14.68
C LEU A 48 -4.66 10.94 -15.63
N GLY A 49 -3.39 10.59 -15.43
CA GLY A 49 -2.25 11.18 -16.14
C GLY A 49 -1.79 10.43 -17.39
N SER A 50 -2.17 9.16 -17.56
CA SER A 50 -1.65 8.29 -18.61
C SER A 50 -2.77 7.57 -19.38
N ALA A 51 -2.75 7.69 -20.71
CA ALA A 51 -3.62 6.89 -21.58
C ALA A 51 -3.31 5.38 -21.53
N SER A 52 -2.12 5.00 -21.06
CA SER A 52 -1.71 3.60 -20.89
C SER A 52 -2.20 2.98 -19.57
N GLY A 53 -2.81 3.77 -18.68
CA GLY A 53 -3.28 3.32 -17.37
C GLY A 53 -2.18 3.24 -16.31
N ALA A 54 -2.49 2.55 -15.21
CA ALA A 54 -1.60 2.38 -14.07
C ALA A 54 -0.38 1.50 -14.36
N HIS A 55 0.72 1.80 -13.65
CA HIS A 55 1.95 1.06 -13.72
C HIS A 55 1.77 -0.34 -13.08
N PRO A 56 2.30 -1.44 -13.69
CA PRO A 56 2.11 -2.80 -13.18
C PRO A 56 2.55 -2.99 -11.72
N VAL A 57 3.68 -2.41 -11.33
CA VAL A 57 4.19 -2.48 -9.94
C VAL A 57 3.23 -1.78 -8.95
N THR A 58 2.60 -0.67 -9.35
CA THR A 58 1.64 0.02 -8.48
C THR A 58 0.39 -0.85 -8.26
N LEU A 59 -0.07 -1.54 -9.32
CA LEU A 59 -1.19 -2.48 -9.24
C LEU A 59 -0.88 -3.69 -8.35
N GLU A 60 0.29 -4.30 -8.51
CA GLU A 60 0.73 -5.44 -7.70
C GLU A 60 0.80 -5.06 -6.20
N ARG A 61 1.45 -3.95 -5.88
CA ARG A 61 1.52 -3.43 -4.50
C ARG A 61 0.14 -3.14 -3.91
N HIS A 62 -0.78 -2.59 -4.71
CA HIS A 62 -2.14 -2.34 -4.26
C HIS A 62 -2.85 -3.67 -3.94
N GLN A 63 -2.71 -4.67 -4.80
CA GLN A 63 -3.29 -5.98 -4.60
C GLN A 63 -2.74 -6.67 -3.34
N GLU A 64 -1.42 -6.64 -3.11
CA GLU A 64 -0.79 -7.19 -1.91
C GLU A 64 -1.35 -6.54 -0.63
N LEU A 65 -1.49 -5.21 -0.64
CA LEU A 65 -2.05 -4.46 0.49
C LEU A 65 -3.52 -4.81 0.74
N SER A 66 -4.33 -4.93 -0.33
CA SER A 66 -5.73 -5.34 -0.19
C SER A 66 -5.85 -6.75 0.39
N VAL A 67 -5.04 -7.71 -0.09
CA VAL A 67 -5.04 -9.09 0.41
C VAL A 67 -4.70 -9.15 1.90
N GLU A 68 -3.67 -8.42 2.33
CA GLU A 68 -3.29 -8.38 3.75
C GLU A 68 -4.35 -7.70 4.63
N LEU A 69 -4.95 -6.59 4.15
CA LEU A 69 -6.03 -5.91 4.88
C LEU A 69 -7.26 -6.82 5.02
N ASP A 70 -7.65 -7.52 3.97
CA ASP A 70 -8.76 -8.47 3.97
C ASP A 70 -8.47 -9.64 4.93
N ALA A 71 -7.24 -10.17 4.91
CA ALA A 71 -6.82 -11.23 5.82
C ALA A 71 -6.95 -10.79 7.30
N ARG A 72 -6.59 -9.54 7.60
CA ARG A 72 -6.74 -8.97 8.96
C ARG A 72 -8.19 -8.78 9.36
N GLU A 73 -9.05 -8.34 8.45
CA GLU A 73 -10.49 -8.18 8.71
C GLU A 73 -11.17 -9.55 8.95
N ILE A 74 -10.78 -10.58 8.20
CA ILE A 74 -11.26 -11.96 8.40
C ILE A 74 -10.77 -12.52 9.74
N ALA A 75 -9.50 -12.28 10.11
CA ALA A 75 -8.94 -12.74 11.38
C ALA A 75 -9.51 -11.99 12.59
N HIS A 76 -9.90 -10.73 12.42
CA HIS A 76 -10.49 -9.88 13.45
C HIS A 76 -11.85 -9.35 12.96
N PRO A 77 -12.86 -10.23 12.80
CA PRO A 77 -14.16 -9.79 12.35
C PRO A 77 -14.64 -8.72 13.33
N ARG A 78 -14.95 -7.51 12.81
CA ARG A 78 -15.49 -6.44 13.66
C ARG A 78 -16.63 -7.05 14.45
N ASN A 79 -16.53 -7.03 15.78
CA ASN A 79 -17.61 -7.47 16.65
C ASN A 79 -18.74 -6.44 16.51
N THR A 80 -19.49 -6.52 15.41
CA THR A 80 -20.71 -5.76 15.17
C THR A 80 -21.78 -6.37 16.06
N GLY A 81 -21.81 -5.91 17.31
CA GLY A 81 -22.96 -6.03 18.20
C GLY A 81 -24.02 -4.99 17.88
#